data_AF-A0A1H0NQ64-F1
#
_entry.id   AF-A0A1H0NQ64-F1
#
_cell.length_a   1.000
_cell.length_b   1.000
_cell.length_c   1.000
_cell.angle_alpha   90.00
_cell.angle_beta   90.00
_cell.angle_gamma   90.00
#
_symmetry.space_group_name_H-M   'P 1'
#
loop_
_entity.id
_entity.type
_entity.pdbx_description
1 polymer ?
#
loop_
_entity_poly.entity_id
_entity_poly.type
_entity_poly.pdbx_seq_one_letter_code
_entity_poly.pdbx_strand_id
1 'polypeptide(L)'
;MFCERFGLPVHVTRHAAERKTERGISLDQLLELLEHGTVRYKDDIRMWVAKAFTGRDDNLVCAAVIIEDRLVVKTVMHHFQWEP
;
A
#
# COMPACT_ATOMS: atom_id res chain seq x y z
N MET A 1 8.33 -2.98 -10.65
CA MET A 1 6.92 -3.34 -10.43
C MET A 1 6.06 -2.30 -11.12
N PHE A 2 4.96 -2.70 -11.74
CA PHE A 2 4.00 -1.83 -12.39
C PHE A 2 2.62 -2.13 -11.79
N CYS A 3 1.80 -1.09 -11.61
CA CYS A 3 0.44 -1.24 -11.13
C CYS A 3 -0.55 -0.90 -12.25
N GLU A 4 -1.30 -1.91 -12.70
CA GLU A 4 -2.24 -1.82 -13.82
C GLU A 4 -3.42 -0.92 -13.49
N ARG A 5 -3.96 -1.01 -12.26
CA ARG A 5 -5.06 -0.15 -11.80
C ARG A 5 -4.80 1.35 -12.01
N PHE A 6 -3.57 1.79 -11.77
CA PHE A 6 -3.18 3.19 -11.90
C PHE A 6 -2.42 3.49 -13.20
N GLY A 7 -2.03 2.45 -13.96
CA GLY A 7 -1.21 2.61 -15.16
C GLY A 7 0.17 3.21 -14.89
N LEU A 8 0.74 2.99 -13.68
CA LEU A 8 1.95 3.66 -13.22
C LEU A 8 2.97 2.67 -12.66
N PRO A 9 4.29 2.96 -12.81
CA PRO A 9 5.31 2.19 -12.12
C PRO A 9 5.22 2.39 -10.61
N VAL A 10 5.57 1.36 -9.84
CA VAL A 10 5.57 1.40 -8.37
C VAL A 10 6.99 1.61 -7.88
N HIS A 11 7.19 2.65 -7.07
CA HIS A 11 8.43 2.92 -6.35
C HIS A 11 8.24 2.70 -4.86
N VAL A 12 8.87 1.64 -4.33
CA VAL A 12 8.89 1.37 -2.90
C VAL A 12 10.08 2.07 -2.28
N THR A 13 9.84 3.06 -1.42
CA THR A 13 10.91 3.76 -0.72
C THR A 13 11.68 2.81 0.21
N ARG A 14 12.93 3.15 0.56
CA ARG A 14 13.73 2.36 1.52
C ARG A 14 12.96 2.11 2.83
N HIS A 15 12.34 3.15 3.37
CA HIS A 15 11.53 3.04 4.58
C HIS A 15 10.37 2.07 4.42
N ALA A 16 9.62 2.15 3.31
CA ALA A 16 8.53 1.22 3.03
C ALA A 16 9.03 -0.23 2.87
N ALA A 17 10.20 -0.43 2.25
CA ALA A 17 10.80 -1.76 2.09
C ALA A 17 11.17 -2.40 3.44
N GLU A 18 11.79 -1.63 4.35
CA GLU A 18 12.09 -2.07 5.73
C GLU A 18 10.79 -2.42 6.48
N ARG A 19 9.83 -1.50 6.46
CA ARG A 19 8.50 -1.66 7.08
C ARG A 19 7.70 -2.83 6.54
N LYS A 20 7.85 -3.15 5.25
CA LYS A 20 7.22 -4.28 4.59
C LYS A 20 7.82 -5.60 5.10
N THR A 21 9.16 -5.66 5.20
CA THR A 21 9.89 -6.84 5.69
C THR A 21 9.59 -7.11 7.17
N GLU A 22 9.64 -6.07 8.02
CA GLU A 22 9.29 -6.17 9.45
C GLU A 22 7.89 -6.74 9.69
N ARG A 23 6.96 -6.48 8.76
CA ARG A 23 5.55 -6.85 8.85
C ARG A 23 5.20 -8.13 8.10
N GLY A 24 6.20 -8.83 7.54
CA GLY A 24 5.96 -10.04 6.76
C GLY A 24 5.01 -9.82 5.58
N ILE A 25 5.09 -8.66 4.91
CA ILE A 25 4.29 -8.37 3.72
C ILE A 25 5.14 -8.73 2.49
N SER A 26 4.65 -9.63 1.65
CA SER A 26 5.38 -10.00 0.44
C SER A 26 5.32 -8.89 -0.61
N LEU A 27 6.17 -8.98 -1.64
CA LEU A 27 6.07 -8.05 -2.77
C LEU A 27 4.74 -8.24 -3.52
N ASP A 28 4.29 -9.48 -3.66
CA ASP A 28 3.02 -9.83 -4.32
C ASP A 28 1.81 -9.31 -3.54
N GLN A 29 1.83 -9.42 -2.21
CA GLN A 29 0.79 -8.84 -1.35
C GLN A 29 0.75 -7.31 -1.47
N LEU A 30 1.92 -6.65 -1.57
CA LEU A 30 1.95 -5.21 -1.80
C LEU A 30 1.37 -4.84 -3.17
N LEU A 31 1.65 -5.61 -4.22
CA LEU A 31 1.06 -5.38 -5.53
C LEU A 31 -0.46 -5.60 -5.49
N GLU A 32 -0.91 -6.73 -4.92
CA GLU A 32 -2.32 -7.05 -4.77
C GLU A 32 -3.07 -5.98 -3.95
N LEU A 33 -2.43 -5.43 -2.92
CA LEU A 33 -2.94 -4.30 -2.14
C LEU A 33 -3.19 -3.08 -3.03
N LEU A 34 -2.23 -2.71 -3.87
CA LEU A 34 -2.35 -1.55 -4.77
C LEU A 34 -3.42 -1.78 -5.85
N GLU A 35 -3.47 -2.98 -6.43
CA GLU A 35 -4.42 -3.35 -7.50
C GLU A 35 -5.87 -3.46 -7.02
N HIS A 36 -6.09 -4.00 -5.82
CA HIS A 36 -7.42 -4.44 -5.40
C HIS A 36 -7.87 -3.88 -4.05
N GLY A 37 -7.04 -3.10 -3.36
CA GLY A 37 -7.40 -2.49 -2.09
C GLY A 37 -8.38 -1.32 -2.24
N THR A 38 -9.08 -1.03 -1.16
CA THR A 38 -9.92 0.17 -1.05
C THR A 38 -9.03 1.40 -0.96
N VAL A 39 -9.29 2.39 -1.81
CA VAL A 39 -8.52 3.65 -1.85
C VAL A 39 -9.28 4.74 -1.11
N ARG A 40 -8.58 5.50 -0.26
CA ARG A 40 -9.05 6.79 0.25
C ARG A 40 -8.00 7.85 -0.02
N TYR A 41 -8.42 8.94 -0.65
CA TYR A 41 -7.57 10.10 -0.89
C TYR A 41 -7.55 10.98 0.35
N LYS A 42 -6.34 11.36 0.78
CA LYS A 42 -6.12 12.40 1.79
C LYS A 42 -6.17 13.79 1.16
N ASP A 43 -5.58 13.91 -0.01
CA ASP A 43 -5.52 15.10 -0.84
C ASP A 43 -5.31 14.69 -2.32
N ASP A 44 -5.06 15.64 -3.21
CA ASP A 44 -4.95 15.42 -4.66
C ASP A 44 -3.87 14.41 -5.07
N ILE A 45 -2.83 14.24 -4.24
CA ILE A 45 -1.68 13.38 -4.57
C ILE A 45 -1.44 12.28 -3.54
N ARG A 46 -2.01 12.37 -2.33
CA ARG A 46 -1.80 11.39 -1.26
C ARG A 46 -3.01 10.51 -1.08
N MET A 47 -2.77 9.21 -1.01
CA MET A 47 -3.82 8.23 -0.77
C MET A 47 -3.36 7.12 0.16
N TRP A 48 -4.34 6.48 0.78
CA TRP A 48 -4.21 5.22 1.47
C TRP A 48 -4.87 4.14 0.65
N VAL A 49 -4.22 2.99 0.52
CA VAL A 49 -4.79 1.80 -0.10
C VAL A 49 -4.78 0.69 0.93
N ALA A 50 -5.95 0.21 1.33
CA ALA A 50 -6.07 -0.81 2.37
C ALA A 50 -6.86 -2.05 1.91
N LYS A 51 -6.41 -3.22 2.34
CA LYS A 51 -7.01 -4.52 2.01
C LYS A 51 -6.85 -5.51 3.16
N ALA A 52 -7.87 -6.33 3.37
CA ALA A 52 -7.78 -7.49 4.25
C ALA A 52 -7.26 -8.69 3.45
N PHE A 53 -6.26 -9.39 3.99
CA PHE A 53 -5.67 -10.59 3.38
C PHE A 53 -6.07 -11.83 4.17
N THR A 54 -6.50 -12.88 3.47
CA THR A 54 -6.77 -14.19 4.07
C THR A 54 -5.50 -14.77 4.71
N GLY A 55 -5.63 -15.39 5.88
CA GLY A 55 -4.51 -16.02 6.58
C GLY A 55 -3.61 -15.05 7.34
N ARG A 56 -4.05 -13.81 7.53
CA ARG A 56 -3.39 -12.82 8.39
C ARG A 56 -4.29 -12.46 9.57
N ASP A 57 -3.74 -12.49 10.78
CA ASP A 57 -4.42 -12.05 12.00
C ASP A 57 -4.23 -10.54 12.24
N ASP A 58 -3.26 -9.93 11.57
CA ASP A 58 -2.89 -8.51 11.70
C ASP A 58 -3.58 -7.59 10.69
N ASN A 59 -4.75 -8.00 10.18
CA ASN A 59 -5.55 -7.13 9.33
C ASN A 59 -6.06 -5.88 10.08
N LEU A 60 -6.31 -4.76 9.42
CA LEU A 60 -6.23 -4.46 7.98
C LEU A 60 -4.81 -4.05 7.55
N VAL A 61 -4.36 -4.45 6.36
CA VAL A 61 -3.09 -3.97 5.78
C VAL A 61 -3.35 -2.71 4.97
N CYS A 62 -2.49 -1.70 5.11
CA CYS A 62 -2.62 -0.40 4.43
C CYS A 62 -1.27 0.11 3.93
N ALA A 63 -1.25 0.67 2.72
CA ALA A 63 -0.11 1.41 2.18
C ALA A 63 -0.45 2.90 2.11
N ALA A 64 0.46 3.74 2.59
CA ALA A 64 0.42 5.17 2.32
C ALA A 64 1.21 5.46 1.03
N VAL A 65 0.53 6.04 0.04
CA VAL A 65 1.02 6.20 -1.32
C VAL A 65 0.91 7.67 -1.74
N ILE A 66 1.92 8.15 -2.48
CA ILE A 66 1.84 9.40 -3.23
C ILE A 66 1.74 9.06 -4.71
N ILE A 67 0.77 9.63 -5.43
CA ILE A 67 0.58 9.48 -6.87
C ILE A 67 1.16 10.70 -7.59
N GLU A 68 2.19 10.47 -8.40
CA GLU A 68 2.85 11.47 -9.26
C GLU A 68 3.05 10.87 -10.66
N ASP A 69 4.27 10.88 -11.21
CA ASP A 69 4.66 10.12 -12.40
C ASP A 69 4.84 8.61 -12.10
N ARG A 70 4.62 8.22 -10.85
CA ARG A 70 4.72 6.86 -10.29
C ARG A 70 3.93 6.75 -8.99
N LEU A 71 3.65 5.53 -8.55
CA LEU A 71 3.12 5.27 -7.21
C LEU A 71 4.27 5.16 -6.22
N VAL A 72 4.46 6.17 -5.39
CA VAL A 72 5.50 6.21 -4.35
C VAL A 72 4.93 5.64 -3.05
N VAL A 73 5.30 4.40 -2.71
CA VAL A 73 4.92 3.78 -1.44
C VAL A 73 5.82 4.32 -0.33
N LYS A 74 5.24 5.12 0.57
CA LYS A 74 5.96 5.77 1.68
C LYS A 74 6.09 4.87 2.89
N THR A 75 5.06 4.10 3.19
CA THR A 75 5.08 3.10 4.27
C THR A 75 3.97 2.08 4.06
N VAL A 76 4.07 0.95 4.77
CA VAL A 76 3.03 -0.07 4.85
C VAL A 76 2.73 -0.32 6.33
N MET A 77 1.46 -0.52 6.68
CA MET A 77 0.94 -0.69 8.03
C MET A 77 0.05 -1.94 8.06
N HIS A 78 -0.05 -2.56 9.23
CA HIS A 78 -1.02 -3.61 9.54
C HIS A 78 -1.76 -3.18 10.82
N HIS A 79 -2.85 -3.85 11.21
CA HIS A 79 -3.80 -3.34 12.21
C HIS A 79 -4.28 -1.91 11.92
N PHE A 80 -4.32 -1.53 10.64
CA PHE A 80 -4.69 -0.19 10.25
C PHE A 80 -6.19 0.01 10.47
N GLN A 81 -6.56 1.21 10.91
CA GLN A 81 -7.94 1.66 11.00
C GLN A 81 -8.08 2.91 10.14
N TRP A 82 -9.21 2.98 9.43
CA TRP A 82 -9.55 4.18 8.70
C TRP A 82 -9.78 5.33 9.68
N GLU A 83 -9.28 6.52 9.34
CA GLU A 83 -9.70 7.74 10.01
C GLU A 83 -11.23 7.92 9.79
N PRO A 84 -11.99 8.33 10.84
CA PRO A 84 -13.43 8.56 10.76
C PRO A 84 -13.84 9.58 9.69
#